data_AF-A0A7J4JS13-F1
#
_entry.id   AF-A0A7J4JS13-F1
#
_cell.length_a   1.000
_cell.length_b   1.000
_cell.length_c   1.000
_cell.angle_alpha   90.00
_cell.angle_beta   90.00
_cell.angle_gamma   90.00
#
_symmetry.space_group_name_H-M   'P 1'
#
loop_
_entity.id
_entity.type
_entity.pdbx_description
1 polymer ?
#
loop_
_entity_poly.entity_id
_entity_poly.type
_entity_poly.pdbx_seq_one_letter_code
_entity_poly.pdbx_strand_id
1 'polypeptide(L)' 'MVVHIDKLGRMVLPAAIRKMFKTSSFFLVAEGKEIKLKPVPSWEEMRGSIKGLDSKAFLKERHEEW' A
#
# COMPACT_ATOMS: atom_id res chain seq x y z
N MET A 1 2.29 21.63 3.07
CA MET A 1 3.27 20.76 3.76
C MET A 1 4.20 20.22 2.70
N VAL A 2 5.51 20.44 2.83
CA VAL A 2 6.52 19.93 1.88
C VAL A 2 7.16 18.69 2.50
N VAL A 3 7.33 17.65 1.68
CA VAL A 3 8.01 16.40 2.06
C VAL A 3 9.22 16.23 1.15
N HIS A 4 10.32 15.75 1.72
CA HIS A 4 11.56 15.55 0.98
C HIS A 4 11.81 14.06 0.78
N ILE A 5 12.41 13.74 -0.37
CA ILE A 5 12.92 12.41 -0.67
C ILE A 5 14.36 12.35 -0.16
N ASP A 6 14.71 11.29 0.56
CA ASP A 6 16.08 11.07 1.02
C ASP A 6 16.99 10.58 -0.11
N LYS A 7 18.29 10.42 0.18
CA LYS A 7 19.29 9.96 -0.81
C LYS A 7 19.02 8.56 -1.36
N LEU A 8 18.17 7.77 -0.70
CA LEU A 8 17.79 6.43 -1.12
C LEU A 8 16.45 6.40 -1.85
N GLY A 9 15.87 7.56 -2.17
CA GLY A 9 14.58 7.62 -2.86
C GLY A 9 13.37 7.43 -1.94
N ARG A 10 13.54 7.46 -0.61
CA ARG A 10 12.44 7.23 0.34
C ARG A 10 11.81 8.54 0.77
N MET A 11 10.49 8.52 0.94
CA MET A 11 9.72 9.63 1.48
C MET A 11 9.05 9.21 2.78
N VAL A 12 9.19 10.03 3.83
CA VAL A 12 8.52 9.78 5.10
C VAL A 12 7.17 10.47 5.12
N LEU A 13 6.09 9.70 5.27
CA LEU A 13 4.75 10.25 5.43
C LEU A 13 4.60 10.91 6.82
N PRO A 14 4.13 12.16 6.90
CA PRO A 14 3.91 12.85 8.17
C PRO A 14 2.90 12.12 9.06
N ALA A 15 3.10 12.19 10.38
CA ALA A 15 2.32 11.42 11.35
C ALA A 15 0.80 11.69 11.26
N ALA A 16 0.40 12.93 10.97
CA ALA A 16 -1.00 13.30 10.76
C ALA A 16 -1.64 12.53 9.59
N ILE A 17 -0.92 12.34 8.49
CA ILE A 17 -1.39 11.58 7.32
C ILE A 17 -1.35 10.08 7.60
N ARG A 18 -0.28 9.58 8.22
CA ARG A 18 -0.15 8.15 8.57
C ARG A 18 -1.33 7.63 9.38
N LYS A 19 -1.82 8.41 10.36
CA LYS A 19 -2.97 8.05 11.21
C LYS A 19 -4.29 7.91 10.45
N MET A 20 -4.39 8.45 9.23
CA MET A 20 -5.60 8.32 8.41
C MET A 20 -5.74 6.92 7.81
N PHE A 21 -4.66 6.14 7.76
CA PHE A 21 -4.63 4.81 7.15
C PHE A 21 -4.40 3.74 8.21
N LYS A 22 -5.11 2.61 8.09
CA LYS A 22 -4.94 1.43 8.95
C LYS A 22 -3.90 0.43 8.43
N THR A 23 -3.15 0.80 7.39
CA THR A 23 -2.17 -0.05 6.71
C THR A 23 -0.83 0.66 6.62
N SER A 24 0.25 -0.11 6.65
CA SER A 24 1.62 0.36 6.36
C SER A 24 2.03 0.12 4.91
N SER A 25 1.20 -0.56 4.12
CA SER A 25 1.51 -0.96 2.74
C SER A 25 0.62 -0.21 1.75
N PHE A 26 1.22 0.28 0.67
CA PHE A 26 0.55 1.10 -0.34
C PHE A 26 1.00 0.68 -1.73
N PHE A 27 0.07 0.65 -2.68
CA PHE A 27 0.39 0.63 -4.10
C PHE A 27 0.83 2.03 -4.53
N LEU A 28 1.99 2.11 -5.18
CA LEU A 28 2.49 3.33 -5.80
C LEU A 28 2.08 3.34 -7.28
N VAL A 29 1.26 4.31 -7.67
CA VAL A 29 0.82 4.49 -9.06
C VAL A 29 1.34 5.83 -9.55
N ALA A 30 2.08 5.83 -10.66
CA ALA A 30 2.52 7.05 -11.32
C ALA A 30 1.51 7.43 -12.42
N GLU A 31 0.97 8.64 -12.36
CA GLU A 31 0.05 9.19 -13.37
C GLU A 31 0.58 10.56 -13.81
N GLY A 32 1.20 10.60 -14.99
CA GLY A 32 1.80 11.82 -15.54
C GLY A 32 2.93 12.36 -14.66
N LYS A 33 2.73 13.53 -14.04
CA LYS A 33 3.69 14.17 -13.14
C LYS A 33 3.36 13.97 -11.66
N GLU A 34 2.40 13.09 -11.36
CA GLU A 34 1.93 12.84 -10.00
C GLU A 34 2.14 11.38 -9.60
N ILE A 35 2.34 11.15 -8.31
CA ILE A 35 2.30 9.83 -7.71
C ILE A 35 1.09 9.73 -6.79
N LYS A 36 0.39 8.59 -6.85
CA LYS A 36 -0.74 8.25 -5.99
C LYS A 36 -0.37 7.04 -5.15
N LEU A 37 -0.57 7.16 -3.85
CA LEU A 37 -0.44 6.06 -2.91
C LEU A 37 -1.83 5.52 -2.59
N LYS A 38 -2.13 4.28 -3.02
CA LYS A 38 -3.40 3.60 -2.71
C LYS A 38 -3.16 2.61 -1.57
N PRO A 39 -3.86 2.69 -0.43
CA PRO A 39 -3.67 1.75 0.67
C PRO A 39 -3.96 0.32 0.21
N VAL A 40 -3.09 -0.61 0.57
CA VAL A 40 -3.36 -2.04 0.36
C VAL A 40 -4.40 -2.45 1.40
N PRO A 41 -5.58 -2.97 0.98
CA PRO A 41 -6.60 -3.40 1.91
C PRO A 41 -6.07 -4.54 2.78
N SER A 42 -6.42 -4.49 4.06
CA SER A 42 -6.12 -5.60 4.97
C SER A 42 -6.86 -6.86 4.55
N TRP A 43 -6.35 -8.03 4.95
CA TRP A 43 -7.03 -9.31 4.69
C TRP A 43 -8.48 -9.32 5.24
N GLU A 44 -8.71 -8.64 6.36
CA GLU A 44 -10.03 -8.47 6.96
C GLU A 44 -10.99 -7.67 6.06
N GLU A 45 -10.50 -6.62 5.41
CA GLU A 45 -11.27 -5.81 4.45
C GLU A 45 -11.52 -6.57 3.14
N MET A 46 -10.54 -7.34 2.65
CA MET A 46 -10.72 -8.18 1.48
C MET A 46 -11.75 -9.30 1.72
N ARG A 47 -11.81 -9.86 2.93
CA ARG A 47 -12.79 -10.89 3.30
C ARG A 47 -14.24 -10.39 3.23
N GLY A 48 -14.46 -9.11 3.50
CA GLY A 48 -15.78 -8.47 3.43
C GLY A 48 -16.23 -8.16 1.99
N SER A 49 -15.29 -7.83 1.10
CA SER A 49 -15.60 -7.44 -0.28
C SER A 49 -15.69 -8.62 -1.26
N ILE A 50 -15.29 -9.81 -0.86
CA ILE A 50 -15.13 -10.95 -1.77
C ILE A 50 -16.02 -12.12 -1.33
N LYS A 51 -17.23 -12.21 -1.88
CA LYS A 51 -17.86 -13.50 -2.16
C LYS A 51 -17.11 -14.13 -3.36
N GLY A 52 -16.11 -14.97 -3.10
CA GLY A 52 -15.64 -15.96 -4.10
C GLY A 52 -14.24 -15.84 -4.70
N LEU A 53 -13.24 -15.19 -4.09
CA LEU A 53 -11.83 -15.39 -4.50
C LEU A 53 -11.17 -16.47 -3.65
N ASP A 54 -10.76 -17.52 -4.34
CA ASP A 54 -10.05 -18.68 -3.85
C ASP A 54 -8.72 -18.24 -3.21
N SER A 55 -8.66 -18.36 -1.89
CA SER A 55 -7.58 -17.95 -0.99
C SER A 55 -6.15 -18.43 -1.32
N LYS A 56 -5.99 -19.33 -2.30
CA LYS A 56 -4.70 -19.95 -2.64
C LYS A 56 -3.85 -19.15 -3.62
N ALA A 57 -4.44 -18.29 -4.46
CA ALA A 57 -3.68 -17.58 -5.50
C ALA A 57 -2.84 -16.41 -4.94
N PHE A 58 -3.36 -15.70 -3.94
CA PHE A 58 -2.72 -14.47 -3.42
C PHE A 58 -1.55 -14.74 -2.44
N LEU A 59 -1.50 -15.92 -1.82
CA LEU A 59 -0.42 -16.30 -0.91
C LEU A 59 0.90 -16.64 -1.65
N LYS A 60 0.85 -16.85 -2.96
CA LYS A 60 2.02 -17.26 -3.74
C LYS A 60 2.97 -16.10 -4.07
N GLU A 61 2.46 -14.90 -4.34
CA GLU A 61 3.31 -13.73 -4.65
C GLU A 61 4.10 -13.22 -3.43
N ARG A 62 3.62 -13.45 -2.20
CA ARG A 62 4.26 -12.89 -0.99
C ARG A 62 5.43 -13.70 -0.43
N HIS A 63 5.73 -14.87 -1.01
CA HIS A 63 6.73 -15.81 -0.50
C HIS A 63 7.98 -15.94 -1.38
N GLU A 64 8.04 -15.23 -2.52
CA GLU A 64 9.19 -15.21 -3.45
C GLU A 64 10.13 -14.00 -3.24
N GLU A 65 9.80 -13.05 -2.35
CA GLU A 65 10.61 -11.86 -2.05
C GLU A 65 11.35 -11.92 -0.69
N TRP A 66 11.69 -13.11 -0.19
CA TRP A 66 12.57 -13.30 0.98
C TRP A 66 13.73 -14.25 0.66
#